data_AF-A0A6B2LZB4-F1
#
_entry.id   AF-A0A6B2LZB4-F1
#
_cell.length_a   1.000
_cell.length_b   1.000
_cell.length_c   1.000
_cell.angle_alpha   90.00
_cell.angle_beta   90.00
_cell.angle_gamma   90.00
#
_symmetry.space_group_name_H-M   'P 1'
#
loop_
_entity.id
_entity.type
_entity.pdbx_description
1 polymer ?
#
loop_
_entity_poly.entity_id
_entity_poly.type
_entity_poly.pdbx_seq_one_letter_code
_entity_poly.pdbx_strand_id
1 'polypeptide(L)'
;MKKIFTLLLMAVFGSLQGQVVIGFDNLRADLSTGVINGLDATDPNVTIGLDATGNDLLYSFSFANQDLDDGGLSNDTLTWDLRVEGWIGSTFSLVGDGTSSVTALGTTADVGAVNDEFGLQGNTSGTDTTARYLQPGDTLRFTIENVVLSTDISASIAFDGFDAAWFTTGDYILGTGSNLPILSAGANGGASIPGTPEVFVLTATTINDRIRDLDGQFTVTAVPEPSVFALISGFFAVTFVALRRR
;
A
#
# COMPACT_ATOMS: atom_id res chain seq x y z
N MET A 1 58.72 -12.03 31.65
CA MET A 1 58.40 -11.33 30.40
C MET A 1 56.90 -11.43 30.16
N LYS A 2 56.15 -10.32 30.31
CA LYS A 2 54.70 -10.26 30.08
C LYS A 2 54.43 -10.15 28.58
N LYS A 3 53.73 -11.14 27.99
CA LYS A 3 53.26 -11.07 26.60
C LYS A 3 51.99 -10.23 26.56
N ILE A 4 52.05 -9.07 25.92
CA ILE A 4 50.89 -8.21 25.64
C ILE A 4 50.20 -8.82 24.41
N PHE A 5 48.96 -9.29 24.60
CA PHE A 5 48.08 -9.67 23.50
C PHE A 5 47.36 -8.41 23.03
N THR A 6 47.76 -7.86 21.88
CA THR A 6 47.02 -6.78 21.22
C THR A 6 45.78 -7.40 20.58
N LEU A 7 44.61 -7.12 21.15
CA LEU A 7 43.31 -7.48 20.60
C LEU A 7 43.01 -6.52 19.43
N LEU A 8 43.10 -7.03 18.19
CA LEU A 8 42.71 -6.27 17.00
C LEU A 8 41.18 -6.23 16.96
N LEU A 9 40.59 -5.08 17.31
CA LEU A 9 39.16 -4.84 17.22
C LEU A 9 38.81 -4.67 15.74
N MET A 10 38.27 -5.71 15.09
CA MET A 10 37.65 -5.58 13.77
C MET A 10 36.35 -4.82 13.95
N ALA A 11 36.33 -3.55 13.54
CA ALA A 11 35.10 -2.81 13.37
C ALA A 11 34.34 -3.42 12.18
N VAL A 12 33.19 -4.02 12.46
CA VAL A 12 32.22 -4.40 11.42
C VAL A 12 31.59 -3.09 10.95
N PHE A 13 31.96 -2.64 9.75
CA PHE A 13 31.20 -1.61 9.06
C PHE A 13 29.90 -2.27 8.57
N GLY A 14 28.80 -2.05 9.29
CA GLY A 14 27.47 -2.31 8.73
C GLY A 14 27.23 -1.28 7.64
N SER A 15 26.99 -1.72 6.41
CA SER A 15 26.44 -0.84 5.38
C SER A 15 25.05 -0.40 5.84
N LEU A 16 24.76 0.91 5.79
CA LEU A 16 23.37 1.37 5.82
C LEU A 16 22.67 0.70 4.63
N GLN A 17 21.54 0.04 4.90
CA GLN A 17 20.66 -0.46 3.84
C GLN A 17 19.96 0.76 3.22
N GLY A 18 20.06 0.89 1.90
CA GLY A 18 19.25 1.85 1.15
C GLY A 18 17.77 1.47 1.28
N GLN A 19 16.94 2.48 1.52
CA GLN A 19 15.48 2.33 1.61
C GLN A 19 14.85 3.37 0.70
N VAL A 20 13.98 2.92 -0.20
CA VAL A 20 13.23 3.78 -1.11
C VAL A 20 11.74 3.62 -0.81
N VAL A 21 11.04 4.75 -0.66
CA VAL A 21 9.59 4.78 -0.49
C VAL A 21 8.95 5.18 -1.80
N ILE A 22 7.94 4.43 -2.22
CA ILE A 22 7.22 4.61 -3.49
C ILE A 22 5.75 4.77 -3.17
N GLY A 23 5.20 5.97 -3.38
CA GLY A 23 3.77 6.25 -3.22
C GLY A 23 2.99 6.09 -4.53
N PHE A 24 1.72 5.73 -4.43
CA PHE A 24 0.71 6.13 -5.40
C PHE A 24 -0.22 7.13 -4.73
N ASP A 25 -0.52 8.22 -5.45
CA ASP A 25 -1.29 9.32 -4.89
C ASP A 25 -2.43 9.75 -5.81
N ASN A 26 -3.45 10.33 -5.20
CA ASN A 26 -4.60 10.94 -5.85
C ASN A 26 -5.33 9.98 -6.81
N LEU A 27 -5.45 8.70 -6.43
CA LEU A 27 -6.16 7.74 -7.25
C LEU A 27 -7.68 8.01 -7.22
N ARG A 28 -8.27 8.14 -8.40
CA ARG A 28 -9.71 8.34 -8.60
C ARG A 28 -10.37 7.17 -9.30
N ALA A 29 -11.68 7.06 -9.12
CA ALA A 29 -12.45 5.91 -9.58
C ALA A 29 -12.48 5.74 -11.10
N ASP A 30 -12.23 6.82 -11.85
CA ASP A 30 -12.24 6.86 -13.31
C ASP A 30 -10.86 7.07 -13.94
N LEU A 31 -9.78 7.03 -13.12
CA LEU A 31 -8.41 7.36 -13.53
C LEU A 31 -8.22 8.76 -14.15
N SER A 32 -9.11 9.72 -13.87
CA SER A 32 -8.90 11.11 -14.29
C SER A 32 -7.65 11.74 -13.65
N THR A 33 -7.20 11.18 -12.53
CA THR A 33 -5.93 11.47 -11.86
C THR A 33 -5.29 10.17 -11.37
N GLY A 34 -4.06 10.29 -10.88
CA GLY A 34 -3.27 9.19 -10.34
C GLY A 34 -1.81 9.42 -10.70
N VAL A 35 -0.95 9.37 -9.68
CA VAL A 35 0.50 9.47 -9.86
C VAL A 35 1.19 8.35 -9.13
N ILE A 36 2.35 7.93 -9.62
CA ILE A 36 3.29 7.06 -8.91
C ILE A 36 4.54 7.87 -8.65
N ASN A 37 4.88 8.08 -7.38
CA ASN A 37 6.04 8.87 -6.95
C ASN A 37 6.12 10.25 -7.64
N GLY A 38 4.98 10.92 -7.77
CA GLY A 38 4.85 12.23 -8.43
C GLY A 38 4.83 12.22 -9.97
N LEU A 39 4.90 11.06 -10.62
CA LEU A 39 4.79 10.92 -12.08
C LEU A 39 3.40 10.43 -12.48
N ASP A 40 2.77 11.08 -13.45
CA ASP A 40 1.46 10.70 -13.95
C ASP A 40 1.54 9.64 -15.07
N ALA A 41 0.39 9.15 -15.52
CA ALA A 41 0.29 8.15 -16.59
C ALA A 41 0.76 8.63 -17.98
N THR A 42 1.15 9.89 -18.14
CA THR A 42 1.78 10.39 -19.37
C THR A 42 3.29 10.19 -19.39
N ASP A 43 3.90 9.95 -18.22
CA ASP A 43 5.31 9.57 -18.13
C ASP A 43 5.50 8.16 -18.73
N PRO A 44 6.51 7.94 -19.61
CA PRO A 44 6.74 6.64 -20.25
C PRO A 44 7.10 5.51 -19.27
N ASN A 45 7.43 5.84 -18.03
CA ASN A 45 7.80 4.89 -16.98
C ASN A 45 6.63 4.50 -16.09
N VAL A 46 5.47 5.14 -16.25
CA VAL A 46 4.27 4.90 -15.47
C VAL A 46 3.20 4.31 -16.37
N THR A 47 2.55 3.26 -15.91
CA THR A 47 1.31 2.76 -16.51
C THR A 47 0.30 2.52 -15.41
N ILE A 48 -0.90 3.06 -15.59
CA ILE A 48 -2.06 2.80 -14.72
C ILE A 48 -3.21 2.37 -15.63
N GLY A 49 -3.60 1.11 -15.53
CA GLY A 49 -4.76 0.55 -16.21
C GLY A 49 -5.95 0.43 -15.27
N LEU A 50 -7.16 0.47 -15.81
CA LEU A 50 -8.41 0.20 -15.09
C LEU A 50 -9.23 -0.79 -15.90
N ASP A 51 -9.69 -1.85 -15.24
CA ASP A 51 -10.63 -2.83 -15.78
C ASP A 51 -11.76 -3.10 -14.77
N ALA A 52 -12.93 -3.47 -15.27
CA ALA A 52 -14.04 -3.95 -14.46
C ALA A 52 -13.99 -5.48 -14.42
N THR A 53 -13.69 -6.06 -13.26
CA THR A 53 -13.60 -7.51 -13.08
C THR A 53 -14.80 -8.03 -12.28
N GLY A 54 -15.86 -8.41 -12.99
CA GLY A 54 -17.12 -8.77 -12.33
C GLY A 54 -17.75 -7.54 -11.69
N ASN A 55 -17.89 -7.56 -10.35
CA ASN A 55 -18.46 -6.46 -9.57
C ASN A 55 -17.39 -5.47 -9.08
N ASP A 56 -16.12 -5.74 -9.36
CA ASP A 56 -15.00 -5.01 -8.78
C ASP A 56 -14.38 -4.05 -9.80
N LEU A 57 -13.70 -3.01 -9.31
CA LEU A 57 -12.71 -2.28 -10.11
C LEU A 57 -11.33 -2.86 -9.83
N LEU A 58 -10.57 -3.14 -10.88
CA LEU A 58 -9.20 -3.60 -10.81
C LEU A 58 -8.29 -2.58 -11.49
N TYR A 59 -7.38 -2.00 -10.72
CA TYR A 59 -6.34 -1.12 -11.23
C TYR A 59 -5.04 -1.90 -11.34
N SER A 60 -4.33 -1.76 -12.46
CA SER A 60 -3.01 -2.36 -12.64
C SER A 60 -1.96 -1.27 -12.80
N PHE A 61 -0.98 -1.27 -11.91
CA PHE A 61 0.07 -0.27 -11.85
C PHE A 61 1.41 -0.87 -12.30
N SER A 62 2.19 -0.06 -12.99
CA SER A 62 3.59 -0.35 -13.31
C SER A 62 4.43 0.91 -13.20
N PHE A 63 5.56 0.79 -12.49
CA PHE A 63 6.58 1.81 -12.36
C PHE A 63 7.94 1.23 -12.75
N ALA A 64 8.42 1.60 -13.93
CA ALA A 64 9.57 0.99 -14.57
C ALA A 64 10.74 1.96 -14.74
N ASN A 65 11.91 1.41 -15.05
CA ASN A 65 13.12 2.18 -15.35
C ASN A 65 13.59 3.11 -14.21
N GLN A 66 13.42 2.70 -12.96
CA GLN A 66 13.80 3.47 -11.77
C GLN A 66 14.92 2.78 -11.00
N ASP A 67 15.66 3.52 -10.19
CA ASP A 67 16.51 2.94 -9.14
C ASP A 67 15.66 2.87 -7.86
N LEU A 68 15.11 1.69 -7.58
CA LEU A 68 14.20 1.44 -6.46
C LEU A 68 14.91 0.76 -5.29
N ASP A 69 16.08 0.18 -5.51
CA ASP A 69 16.85 -0.49 -4.47
C ASP A 69 18.05 0.32 -3.94
N ASP A 70 18.30 1.53 -4.45
CA ASP A 70 19.41 2.41 -4.05
C ASP A 70 20.77 1.66 -4.21
N GLY A 71 20.86 0.89 -5.28
CA GLY A 71 21.89 -0.10 -5.53
C GLY A 71 21.92 -0.55 -7.00
N GLY A 72 22.55 -1.70 -7.24
CA GLY A 72 22.54 -2.30 -8.58
C GLY A 72 23.26 -1.50 -9.67
N LEU A 73 23.10 -1.98 -10.92
CA LEU A 73 23.56 -1.29 -12.14
C LEU A 73 22.45 -1.15 -13.19
N SER A 74 21.33 -1.81 -12.97
CA SER A 74 20.19 -1.90 -13.88
C SER A 74 19.03 -1.12 -13.31
N ASN A 75 18.08 -0.73 -14.17
CA ASN A 75 16.86 -0.15 -13.68
C ASN A 75 15.88 -1.25 -13.22
N ASP A 76 15.08 -0.90 -12.23
CA ASP A 76 14.11 -1.75 -11.59
C ASP A 76 12.71 -1.54 -12.15
N THR A 77 11.80 -2.44 -11.78
CA THR A 77 10.37 -2.32 -12.06
C THR A 77 9.55 -2.82 -10.89
N LEU A 78 8.55 -2.04 -10.49
CA LEU A 78 7.53 -2.43 -9.52
C LEU A 78 6.17 -2.49 -10.23
N THR A 79 5.45 -3.60 -10.05
CA THR A 79 4.05 -3.74 -10.48
C THR A 79 3.19 -4.22 -9.33
N TRP A 80 1.94 -3.77 -9.30
CA TRP A 80 0.94 -4.24 -8.35
C TRP A 80 -0.45 -3.99 -8.93
N ASP A 81 -1.43 -4.68 -8.37
CA ASP A 81 -2.84 -4.41 -8.65
C ASP A 81 -3.51 -3.84 -7.38
N LEU A 82 -4.48 -2.96 -7.57
CA LEU A 82 -5.43 -2.55 -6.54
C LEU A 82 -6.82 -3.04 -6.93
N ARG A 83 -7.40 -3.89 -6.09
CA ARG A 83 -8.79 -4.31 -6.20
C ARG A 83 -9.68 -3.46 -5.31
N VAL A 84 -10.80 -3.01 -5.86
CA VAL A 84 -11.86 -2.30 -5.13
C VAL A 84 -13.16 -3.11 -5.21
N GLU A 85 -13.64 -3.51 -4.04
CA GLU A 85 -14.87 -4.29 -3.87
C GLU A 85 -15.93 -3.48 -3.12
N GLY A 86 -17.20 -3.81 -3.35
CA GLY A 86 -18.35 -3.05 -2.84
C GLY A 86 -19.46 -3.91 -2.24
N TRP A 87 -20.07 -3.41 -1.16
CA TRP A 87 -21.27 -3.99 -0.57
C TRP A 87 -22.30 -2.91 -0.23
N ILE A 88 -23.58 -3.24 -0.43
CA ILE A 88 -24.73 -2.40 -0.05
C ILE A 88 -25.43 -3.02 1.15
N GLY A 89 -25.75 -2.18 2.14
CA GLY A 89 -26.58 -2.56 3.28
C GLY A 89 -25.86 -3.39 4.35
N SER A 90 -24.58 -3.10 4.59
CA SER A 90 -23.84 -3.62 5.73
C SER A 90 -24.53 -3.25 7.05
N THR A 91 -24.53 -4.20 7.99
CA THR A 91 -25.08 -3.97 9.32
C THR A 91 -24.00 -3.33 10.19
N PHE A 92 -24.23 -2.10 10.64
CA PHE A 92 -23.26 -1.34 11.42
C PHE A 92 -23.89 -0.67 12.65
N SER A 93 -23.03 -0.30 13.60
CA SER A 93 -23.38 0.50 14.77
C SER A 93 -22.34 1.60 14.95
N LEU A 94 -22.76 2.85 14.79
CA LEU A 94 -21.94 4.03 15.04
C LEU A 94 -22.20 4.54 16.46
N VAL A 95 -21.24 4.32 17.37
CA VAL A 95 -21.36 4.70 18.79
C VAL A 95 -20.29 5.68 19.20
N GLY A 96 -19.06 5.45 18.74
CA GLY A 96 -17.88 6.22 19.07
C GLY A 96 -16.62 5.47 18.67
N ASP A 97 -15.49 6.16 18.70
CA ASP A 97 -14.20 5.60 18.32
C ASP A 97 -13.83 4.40 19.21
N GLY A 98 -13.37 3.31 18.60
CA GLY A 98 -13.03 2.06 19.30
C GLY A 98 -14.22 1.31 19.91
N THR A 99 -15.47 1.72 19.63
CA THR A 99 -16.69 1.05 20.11
C THR A 99 -17.68 0.72 19.00
N SER A 100 -17.47 1.29 17.81
CA SER A 100 -18.32 1.06 16.64
C SER A 100 -18.09 -0.34 16.06
N SER A 101 -19.03 -0.79 15.21
CA SER A 101 -18.98 -2.13 14.63
C SER A 101 -19.59 -2.21 13.24
N VAL A 102 -19.14 -3.20 12.47
CA VAL A 102 -19.72 -3.66 11.21
C VAL A 102 -19.80 -5.18 11.29
N THR A 103 -20.99 -5.71 11.55
CA THR A 103 -21.18 -7.13 11.91
C THR A 103 -21.53 -8.02 10.72
N ALA A 104 -21.93 -7.42 9.60
CA ALA A 104 -22.15 -8.12 8.33
C ALA A 104 -21.89 -7.15 7.16
N LEU A 105 -21.09 -7.58 6.19
CA LEU A 105 -21.00 -6.95 4.87
C LEU A 105 -22.25 -7.37 4.11
N GLY A 106 -23.05 -6.42 3.63
CA GLY A 106 -24.38 -6.68 3.07
C GLY A 106 -24.38 -7.51 1.77
N THR A 107 -25.06 -7.02 0.73
CA THR A 107 -25.02 -7.69 -0.58
C THR A 107 -23.89 -7.11 -1.42
N THR A 108 -23.11 -7.95 -2.10
CA THR A 108 -22.09 -7.48 -3.05
C THR A 108 -22.73 -6.60 -4.12
N ALA A 109 -22.04 -5.52 -4.49
CA ALA A 109 -22.53 -4.54 -5.45
C ALA A 109 -21.39 -4.11 -6.38
N ASP A 110 -21.76 -3.76 -7.62
CA ASP A 110 -20.80 -3.31 -8.61
C ASP A 110 -20.20 -1.97 -8.17
N VAL A 111 -18.88 -1.90 -8.12
CA VAL A 111 -18.13 -0.66 -7.89
C VAL A 111 -18.04 0.12 -9.19
N GLY A 112 -18.20 1.44 -9.12
CA GLY A 112 -18.09 2.32 -10.28
C GLY A 112 -17.70 3.74 -9.90
N ALA A 113 -17.67 4.62 -10.89
CA ALA A 113 -17.32 6.03 -10.72
C ALA A 113 -18.56 6.92 -10.81
N VAL A 114 -18.64 7.91 -9.91
CA VAL A 114 -19.60 9.03 -9.99
C VAL A 114 -18.79 10.31 -9.97
N ASN A 115 -18.77 11.07 -11.08
CA ASN A 115 -18.00 12.33 -11.19
C ASN A 115 -16.52 12.25 -10.74
N ASP A 116 -15.84 11.11 -10.91
CA ASP A 116 -14.47 10.79 -10.44
C ASP A 116 -14.35 10.13 -9.03
N GLU A 117 -15.45 10.05 -8.30
CA GLU A 117 -15.52 9.50 -6.95
C GLU A 117 -15.91 8.00 -6.95
N PHE A 118 -15.37 7.22 -6.00
CA PHE A 118 -15.75 5.82 -5.86
C PHE A 118 -17.20 5.72 -5.36
N GLY A 119 -18.01 4.94 -6.07
CA GLY A 119 -19.41 4.73 -5.79
C GLY A 119 -19.83 3.28 -6.03
N LEU A 120 -21.09 3.00 -5.70
CA LEU A 120 -21.72 1.69 -5.91
C LEU A 120 -22.92 1.81 -6.84
N GLN A 121 -23.16 0.81 -7.68
CA GLN A 121 -24.37 0.78 -8.50
C GLN A 121 -25.60 0.52 -7.61
N GLY A 122 -26.59 1.40 -7.73
CA GLY A 122 -27.65 1.53 -6.72
C GLY A 122 -28.69 0.43 -6.68
N ASN A 123 -28.66 -0.53 -7.61
CA ASN A 123 -29.71 -1.52 -7.75
C ASN A 123 -29.16 -2.94 -7.98
N THR A 124 -29.34 -3.80 -6.97
CA THR A 124 -29.06 -5.25 -7.05
C THR A 124 -29.97 -6.01 -8.03
N SER A 125 -30.99 -5.36 -8.62
CA SER A 125 -31.92 -5.97 -9.59
C SER A 125 -31.59 -5.69 -11.07
N GLY A 126 -30.44 -5.09 -11.39
CA GLY A 126 -29.86 -5.10 -12.74
C GLY A 126 -30.51 -4.20 -13.79
N THR A 127 -31.34 -3.23 -13.41
CA THR A 127 -31.98 -2.29 -14.34
C THR A 127 -31.44 -0.86 -14.27
N ASP A 128 -30.76 -0.51 -13.18
CA ASP A 128 -30.05 0.76 -13.03
C ASP A 128 -28.57 0.43 -12.84
N THR A 129 -27.79 0.67 -13.89
CA THR A 129 -26.35 0.42 -13.92
C THR A 129 -25.54 1.67 -13.58
N THR A 130 -26.20 2.75 -13.16
CA THR A 130 -25.50 3.98 -12.82
C THR A 130 -24.95 3.88 -11.42
N ALA A 131 -23.65 4.16 -11.29
CA ALA A 131 -23.04 4.31 -9.99
C ALA A 131 -23.69 5.50 -9.25
N ARG A 132 -23.84 5.36 -7.94
CA ARG A 132 -24.31 6.42 -7.04
C ARG A 132 -23.29 6.60 -5.91
N TYR A 133 -23.34 7.77 -5.29
CA TYR A 133 -22.60 8.02 -4.05
C TYR A 133 -22.98 7.03 -2.95
N LEU A 134 -22.05 6.83 -2.02
CA LEU A 134 -22.22 5.89 -0.93
C LEU A 134 -23.37 6.36 -0.02
N GLN A 135 -24.16 5.38 0.43
CA GLN A 135 -25.25 5.58 1.38
C GLN A 135 -24.87 4.96 2.73
N PRO A 136 -25.58 5.28 3.83
CA PRO A 136 -25.30 4.67 5.12
C PRO A 136 -25.36 3.14 5.04
N GLY A 137 -24.29 2.48 5.48
CA GLY A 137 -24.15 1.03 5.43
C GLY A 137 -23.58 0.51 4.11
N ASP A 138 -23.27 1.36 3.13
CA ASP A 138 -22.45 0.93 2.01
C ASP A 138 -20.99 0.79 2.46
N THR A 139 -20.33 -0.25 1.98
CA THR A 139 -18.95 -0.56 2.33
C THR A 139 -18.10 -0.70 1.08
N LEU A 140 -16.91 -0.11 1.08
CA LEU A 140 -15.86 -0.36 0.09
C LEU A 140 -14.69 -1.07 0.76
N ARG A 141 -14.03 -1.96 0.02
CA ARG A 141 -12.75 -2.58 0.41
C ARG A 141 -11.73 -2.35 -0.70
N PHE A 142 -10.57 -1.86 -0.30
CA PHE A 142 -9.39 -1.65 -1.13
C PHE A 142 -8.33 -2.66 -0.72
N THR A 143 -7.75 -3.37 -1.67
CA THR A 143 -6.74 -4.41 -1.41
C THR A 143 -5.67 -4.39 -2.48
N ILE A 144 -4.42 -4.32 -2.05
CA ILE A 144 -3.27 -4.50 -2.93
C ILE A 144 -3.03 -5.99 -3.17
N GLU A 145 -2.87 -6.37 -4.42
CA GLU A 145 -2.58 -7.74 -4.84
C GLU A 145 -1.46 -7.78 -5.90
N ASN A 146 -0.91 -8.97 -6.15
CA ASN A 146 0.07 -9.23 -7.21
C ASN A 146 1.30 -8.30 -7.23
N VAL A 147 1.82 -7.94 -6.05
CA VAL A 147 3.03 -7.11 -5.93
C VAL A 147 4.26 -7.87 -6.44
N VAL A 148 4.93 -7.30 -7.43
CA VAL A 148 6.16 -7.86 -8.02
C VAL A 148 7.20 -6.75 -8.17
N LEU A 149 8.34 -6.95 -7.51
CA LEU A 149 9.55 -6.13 -7.68
C LEU A 149 10.56 -6.92 -8.52
N SER A 150 11.09 -6.30 -9.56
CA SER A 150 12.18 -6.80 -10.39
C SER A 150 13.39 -5.88 -10.25
N THR A 151 14.47 -6.42 -9.70
CA THR A 151 15.75 -5.75 -9.44
C THR A 151 16.91 -6.61 -9.90
N ASP A 152 18.10 -6.04 -10.11
CA ASP A 152 19.31 -6.82 -10.44
C ASP A 152 20.12 -7.25 -9.22
N ILE A 153 19.81 -6.71 -8.04
CA ILE A 153 20.28 -7.18 -6.74
C ILE A 153 19.15 -7.76 -5.90
N SER A 154 19.50 -8.34 -4.74
CA SER A 154 18.50 -8.80 -3.78
C SER A 154 17.86 -7.60 -3.06
N ALA A 155 16.56 -7.43 -3.25
CA ALA A 155 15.75 -6.45 -2.53
C ALA A 155 14.45 -7.09 -2.03
N SER A 156 13.85 -6.49 -1.01
CA SER A 156 12.50 -6.84 -0.54
C SER A 156 11.55 -5.67 -0.69
N ILE A 157 10.29 -5.97 -0.97
CA ILE A 157 9.21 -4.99 -1.06
C ILE A 157 8.13 -5.27 0.00
N ALA A 158 7.65 -4.23 0.65
CA ALA A 158 6.51 -4.28 1.55
C ALA A 158 5.52 -3.17 1.17
N PHE A 159 4.22 -3.47 1.22
CA PHE A 159 3.19 -2.45 1.18
C PHE A 159 3.01 -1.92 2.61
N ASP A 160 3.20 -0.61 2.82
CA ASP A 160 3.12 -0.02 4.15
C ASP A 160 1.68 0.36 4.55
N GLY A 161 0.75 0.26 3.59
CA GLY A 161 -0.67 0.52 3.78
C GLY A 161 -1.18 1.76 3.04
N PHE A 162 -2.49 1.93 3.12
CA PHE A 162 -3.18 3.14 2.66
C PHE A 162 -3.08 4.22 3.73
N ASP A 163 -2.67 5.44 3.39
CA ASP A 163 -2.34 6.47 4.37
C ASP A 163 -3.21 7.73 4.28
N ALA A 164 -3.84 8.00 3.14
CA ALA A 164 -4.77 9.10 2.99
C ALA A 164 -5.83 8.83 1.90
N ALA A 165 -6.94 9.57 2.00
CA ALA A 165 -7.89 9.76 0.92
C ALA A 165 -8.66 11.07 1.11
N TRP A 166 -9.33 11.55 0.07
CA TRP A 166 -10.30 12.64 0.18
C TRP A 166 -11.68 12.10 0.56
N PHE A 167 -12.33 12.76 1.50
CA PHE A 167 -13.67 12.41 1.99
C PHE A 167 -14.60 13.62 2.04
N THR A 168 -15.91 13.38 1.89
CA THR A 168 -16.92 14.34 2.36
C THR A 168 -16.98 14.42 3.87
N THR A 169 -17.41 15.56 4.40
CA THR A 169 -17.65 15.75 5.84
C THR A 169 -18.58 14.66 6.38
N GLY A 170 -18.15 13.95 7.42
CA GLY A 170 -18.89 12.83 7.99
C GLY A 170 -18.02 11.91 8.81
N ASP A 171 -18.65 10.89 9.39
CA ASP A 171 -17.97 9.81 10.11
C ASP A 171 -17.96 8.55 9.24
N TYR A 172 -16.87 7.81 9.28
CA TYR A 172 -16.73 6.54 8.56
C TYR A 172 -16.19 5.48 9.52
N ILE A 173 -16.75 4.27 9.44
CA ILE A 173 -16.25 3.15 10.25
C ILE A 173 -15.20 2.40 9.45
N LEU A 174 -14.02 2.21 10.03
CA LEU A 174 -12.92 1.53 9.36
C LEU A 174 -12.83 0.06 9.80
N GLY A 175 -12.79 -0.86 8.84
CA GLY A 175 -12.68 -2.30 9.10
C GLY A 175 -14.01 -3.04 9.18
N THR A 176 -13.94 -4.29 9.68
CA THR A 176 -15.08 -5.17 9.91
C THR A 176 -14.96 -5.83 11.28
N GLY A 177 -16.09 -6.09 11.95
CA GLY A 177 -16.12 -6.66 13.30
C GLY A 177 -16.57 -5.63 14.34
N SER A 178 -15.91 -5.62 15.50
CA SER A 178 -16.26 -4.79 16.65
C SER A 178 -15.06 -3.98 17.14
N ASN A 179 -15.32 -2.93 17.93
CA ASN A 179 -14.31 -2.01 18.47
C ASN A 179 -13.52 -1.30 17.37
N LEU A 180 -14.23 -0.93 16.30
CA LEU A 180 -13.63 -0.36 15.11
C LEU A 180 -13.34 1.13 15.31
N PRO A 181 -12.24 1.63 14.71
CA PRO A 181 -11.95 3.04 14.71
C PRO A 181 -12.92 3.82 13.81
N ILE A 182 -13.11 5.09 14.14
CA ILE A 182 -13.86 6.05 13.31
C ILE A 182 -12.88 7.02 12.66
N LEU A 183 -13.07 7.26 11.37
CA LEU A 183 -12.50 8.41 10.67
C LEU A 183 -13.55 9.52 10.62
N SER A 184 -13.27 10.64 11.29
CA SER A 184 -14.12 11.84 11.26
C SER A 184 -13.53 12.89 10.32
N ALA A 185 -14.14 13.05 9.14
CA ALA A 185 -13.77 14.10 8.20
C ALA A 185 -14.46 15.41 8.60
N GLY A 186 -13.70 16.36 9.15
CA GLY A 186 -14.24 17.64 9.66
C GLY A 186 -14.63 18.67 8.58
N ALA A 187 -14.12 18.50 7.36
CA ALA A 187 -14.47 19.26 6.17
C ALA A 187 -14.24 18.38 4.94
N ASN A 188 -14.92 18.70 3.84
CA ASN A 188 -14.65 18.10 2.53
C ASN A 188 -13.17 18.29 2.16
N GLY A 189 -12.38 17.22 2.17
CA GLY A 189 -10.92 17.34 2.11
C GLY A 189 -10.19 16.01 2.24
N GLY A 190 -8.87 16.07 2.03
CA GLY A 190 -7.96 14.98 2.36
C GLY A 190 -7.92 14.72 3.86
N ALA A 191 -7.96 13.46 4.25
CA ALA A 191 -7.80 13.00 5.61
C ALA A 191 -6.85 11.80 5.65
N SER A 192 -5.98 11.76 6.66
CA SER A 192 -5.12 10.61 6.92
C SER A 192 -5.94 9.42 7.41
N ILE A 193 -5.62 8.24 6.91
CA ILE A 193 -6.23 6.96 7.31
C ILE A 193 -5.51 6.47 8.58
N PRO A 194 -6.23 6.32 9.72
CA PRO A 194 -5.65 5.82 10.95
C PRO A 194 -5.02 4.42 10.80
N GLY A 195 -3.77 4.29 11.25
CA GLY A 195 -3.08 3.01 11.38
C GLY A 195 -2.56 2.38 10.09
N THR A 196 -2.64 3.10 8.95
CA THR A 196 -2.08 2.70 7.65
C THR A 196 -2.34 1.23 7.28
N PRO A 197 -3.61 0.81 7.14
CA PRO A 197 -3.93 -0.60 6.95
C PRO A 197 -3.49 -1.10 5.57
N GLU A 198 -3.01 -2.35 5.49
CA GLU A 198 -2.75 -3.04 4.21
C GLU A 198 -4.04 -3.37 3.43
N VAL A 199 -5.15 -3.53 4.16
CA VAL A 199 -6.50 -3.72 3.60
C VAL A 199 -7.38 -2.62 4.17
N PHE A 200 -7.76 -1.67 3.31
CA PHE A 200 -8.59 -0.55 3.74
C PHE A 200 -10.06 -0.87 3.49
N VAL A 201 -10.82 -1.01 4.58
CA VAL A 201 -12.28 -1.20 4.52
C VAL A 201 -12.94 0.01 5.14
N LEU A 202 -13.89 0.60 4.43
CA LEU A 202 -14.60 1.81 4.83
C LEU A 202 -16.10 1.57 4.73
N THR A 203 -16.85 1.80 5.81
CA THR A 203 -18.32 1.84 5.78
C THR A 203 -18.81 3.27 5.94
N ALA A 204 -19.57 3.74 4.95
CA ALA A 204 -20.23 5.03 4.94
C ALA A 204 -21.32 5.08 6.02
N THR A 205 -21.45 6.22 6.70
CA THR A 205 -22.47 6.39 7.75
C THR A 205 -23.46 7.52 7.42
N THR A 206 -23.16 8.32 6.39
CA THR A 206 -24.02 9.42 5.96
C THR A 206 -24.51 9.25 4.52
N ILE A 207 -25.45 10.09 4.12
CA ILE A 207 -26.08 10.03 2.79
C ILE A 207 -25.19 10.77 1.79
N ASN A 208 -24.93 10.12 0.65
CA ASN A 208 -24.09 10.62 -0.43
C ASN A 208 -22.66 10.90 0.02
N ASP A 209 -22.11 10.01 0.85
CA ASP A 209 -20.70 9.99 1.18
C ASP A 209 -19.87 9.77 -0.09
N ARG A 210 -18.75 10.49 -0.20
CA ARG A 210 -17.87 10.44 -1.36
C ARG A 210 -16.44 10.23 -0.89
N ILE A 211 -15.74 9.42 -1.65
CA ILE A 211 -14.35 9.07 -1.45
C ILE A 211 -13.64 9.10 -2.80
N ARG A 212 -12.44 9.66 -2.82
CA ARG A 212 -11.56 9.73 -3.98
C ARG A 212 -10.14 10.07 -3.52
N ASP A 213 -9.24 10.31 -4.47
CA ASP A 213 -7.87 10.73 -4.20
C ASP A 213 -7.19 9.77 -3.19
N LEU A 214 -7.31 8.45 -3.42
CA LEU A 214 -6.76 7.42 -2.53
C LEU A 214 -5.24 7.36 -2.67
N ASP A 215 -4.56 7.33 -1.52
CA ASP A 215 -3.11 7.30 -1.41
C ASP A 215 -2.65 6.02 -0.68
N GLY A 216 -1.45 5.57 -1.01
CA GLY A 216 -0.79 4.46 -0.33
C GLY A 216 0.65 4.30 -0.79
N GLN A 217 1.45 3.56 -0.01
CA GLN A 217 2.89 3.51 -0.26
C GLN A 217 3.50 2.13 -0.06
N PHE A 218 4.65 1.96 -0.69
CA PHE A 218 5.51 0.80 -0.59
C PHE A 218 6.89 1.21 -0.11
N THR A 219 7.53 0.29 0.61
CA THR A 219 8.93 0.40 1.00
C THR A 219 9.74 -0.70 0.32
N VAL A 220 10.72 -0.29 -0.48
CA VAL A 220 11.78 -1.17 -0.99
C VAL A 220 12.98 -1.08 -0.07
N THR A 221 13.55 -2.23 0.31
CA THR A 221 14.77 -2.30 1.11
C THR A 221 15.77 -3.21 0.41
N ALA A 222 16.95 -2.66 0.09
CA ALA A 222 18.04 -3.46 -0.42
C ALA A 222 18.54 -4.45 0.64
N VAL A 223 18.76 -5.68 0.23
CA VAL A 223 19.41 -6.69 1.06
C VAL A 223 20.92 -6.54 0.86
N PRO A 224 21.70 -6.22 1.92
CA PRO A 224 23.14 -6.07 1.80
C PRO A 224 23.73 -7.35 1.24
N GLU A 225 24.47 -7.21 0.15
CA GLU A 225 25.37 -8.28 -0.22
C GLU A 225 26.35 -8.51 0.94
N PRO A 226 26.66 -9.77 1.30
CA PRO A 226 27.71 -10.03 2.26
C PRO A 226 28.99 -9.40 1.72
N SER A 227 29.43 -8.32 2.38
CA SER A 227 30.56 -7.54 1.89
C SER A 227 31.75 -8.47 1.62
N VAL A 228 32.49 -8.20 0.54
CA VAL A 228 33.75 -8.89 0.26
C VAL A 228 34.69 -8.84 1.48
N PHE A 229 34.56 -7.83 2.34
CA PHE A 229 35.25 -7.75 3.63
C PHE A 229 34.82 -8.81 4.66
N ALA A 230 33.54 -9.18 4.72
CA ALA A 230 33.06 -10.29 5.55
C ALA A 230 33.61 -11.64 5.05
N LEU A 231 33.67 -11.83 3.72
CA LEU A 231 34.29 -13.01 3.12
C LEU A 231 35.80 -13.06 3.37
N ILE A 232 36.51 -11.94 3.16
CA ILE A 232 37.96 -11.81 3.35
C ILE A 232 38.35 -11.99 4.82
N SER A 233 37.61 -11.41 5.76
CA SER A 233 37.87 -11.60 7.20
C SER A 233 37.63 -13.04 7.64
N GLY A 234 36.62 -13.72 7.09
CA GLY A 234 36.45 -15.17 7.23
C GLY A 234 37.65 -15.97 6.70
N PHE A 235 38.13 -15.65 5.50
CA PHE A 235 39.33 -16.28 4.91
C PHE A 235 40.60 -16.05 5.76
N PHE A 236 40.82 -14.84 6.27
CA PHE A 236 41.98 -14.57 7.14
C PHE A 236 41.89 -15.29 8.49
N ALA A 237 40.70 -15.38 9.08
CA ALA A 237 40.51 -16.12 10.33
C ALA A 237 40.82 -17.62 10.16
N VAL A 238 40.36 -18.24 9.08
CA VAL A 238 40.65 -19.66 8.77
C VAL A 238 42.14 -19.85 8.47
N THR A 239 42.75 -18.96 7.69
CA THR A 239 44.17 -19.03 7.34
C THR A 239 45.06 -18.89 8.59
N PHE A 240 44.70 -18.00 9.52
CA PHE A 240 45.43 -17.83 10.78
C PHE A 240 45.33 -19.07 11.68
N VAL A 241 44.16 -19.70 11.77
CA VAL A 241 43.97 -20.96 12.50
C VAL A 241 44.77 -22.10 11.86
N ALA A 242 44.82 -22.18 10.53
CA ALA A 242 45.57 -23.19 9.81
C ALA A 242 47.10 -23.02 9.99
N LEU A 243 47.62 -21.79 9.98
CA LEU A 243 49.05 -21.50 10.21
C LEU A 243 49.50 -21.78 11.65
N ARG A 244 48.63 -21.56 12.64
CA ARG A 244 48.96 -21.82 14.06
C ARG A 244 49.03 -23.31 14.43
N ARG A 245 48.43 -24.19 13.62
CA ARG A 245 48.39 -25.64 13.86
C ARG A 245 49.56 -26.42 13.23
N ARG A 246 50.45 -25.75 12.50
CA ARG A 246 51.73 -26.31 12.02
C ARG A 246 52.84 -25.95 13.01
#